data_AF-A0A7W4A2X3-F1
#
_entry.id   AF-A0A7W4A2X3-F1
#
_cell.length_a   1.000
_cell.length_b   1.000
_cell.length_c   1.000
_cell.angle_alpha   90.00
_cell.angle_beta   90.00
_cell.angle_gamma   90.00
#
_symmetry.space_group_name_H-M   'P 1'
#
loop_
_entity.id
_entity.type
_entity.pdbx_description
1 polymer ?
#
loop_
_entity_poly.entity_id
_entity_poly.type
_entity_poly.pdbx_seq_one_letter_code
_entity_poly.pdbx_strand_id
1 'polypeptide(L)'
;MQQKIICHLIAGFLGSGKTHLIQQLVSYKPVNERWVILVNEVGQQDYPMEQLKAHHVAVKTVLGGCLCCTAGMPFRVALNDMIKQHRPDRIFIEPAGAGHLDNIKTLLQGQFYQPIIRIAATQCLLNNKHLNDPSFAEHENYLQLIEQADALLVYAGEAVIKAKEVAKPYSKPLTVLQGNRQDAHLLIDSY
;
A
#
# COMPACT_ATOMS: atom_id res chain seq x y z
N MET A 1 -8.21 -4.08 -26.39
CA MET A 1 -8.33 -4.64 -25.02
C MET A 1 -8.40 -3.46 -24.06
N GLN A 2 -9.33 -3.48 -23.10
CA GLN A 2 -9.39 -2.42 -22.07
C GLN A 2 -8.17 -2.55 -21.15
N GLN A 3 -7.46 -1.46 -20.91
CA GLN A 3 -6.31 -1.45 -19.98
C GLN A 3 -6.81 -1.74 -18.56
N LYS A 4 -6.16 -2.69 -17.87
CA LYS A 4 -6.48 -3.02 -16.47
C LYS A 4 -6.06 -1.87 -15.55
N ILE A 5 -6.83 -1.65 -14.49
CA ILE A 5 -6.51 -0.73 -13.40
C ILE A 5 -5.31 -1.27 -12.62
N ILE A 6 -4.30 -0.45 -12.36
CA ILE A 6 -3.12 -0.89 -11.59
C ILE A 6 -3.40 -0.73 -10.10
N CYS A 7 -3.26 -1.80 -9.33
CA CYS A 7 -3.48 -1.79 -7.88
C CYS A 7 -2.16 -1.92 -7.13
N HIS A 8 -1.84 -0.91 -6.33
CA HIS A 8 -0.68 -0.83 -5.44
C HIS A 8 -1.09 -1.17 -4.01
N LEU A 9 -0.50 -2.21 -3.44
CA LEU A 9 -0.67 -2.56 -2.02
C LEU A 9 0.52 -2.02 -1.25
N ILE A 10 0.29 -0.99 -0.42
CA ILE A 10 1.33 -0.33 0.39
C ILE A 10 1.12 -0.72 1.84
N ALA A 11 1.80 -1.77 2.29
CA ALA A 11 1.75 -2.30 3.64
C ALA A 11 2.90 -1.81 4.51
N GLY A 12 2.89 -2.24 5.78
CA GLY A 12 3.83 -1.82 6.81
C GLY A 12 3.13 -1.65 8.15
N PHE A 13 3.87 -1.83 9.24
CA PHE A 13 3.28 -1.79 10.59
C PHE A 13 2.63 -0.44 10.92
N LEU A 14 1.78 -0.37 11.95
CA LEU A 14 1.17 0.90 12.36
C LEU A 14 2.27 1.92 12.72
N GLY A 15 2.19 3.15 12.20
CA GLY A 15 3.23 4.15 12.40
C GLY A 15 4.46 4.02 11.49
N SER A 16 4.48 3.10 10.52
CA SER A 16 5.58 2.96 9.55
C SER A 16 5.71 4.13 8.57
N GLY A 17 4.65 4.93 8.38
CA GLY A 17 4.61 6.05 7.44
C GLY A 17 3.92 5.77 6.10
N LYS A 18 3.07 4.74 6.02
CA LYS A 18 2.31 4.37 4.80
C LYS A 18 1.51 5.56 4.22
N THR A 19 0.69 6.21 5.04
CA THR A 19 -0.09 7.40 4.63
C THR A 19 0.81 8.47 4.01
N HIS A 20 1.94 8.76 4.68
CA HIS A 20 2.91 9.76 4.21
C HIS A 20 3.52 9.36 2.86
N LEU A 21 3.88 8.09 2.69
CA LEU A 21 4.38 7.58 1.42
C LEU A 21 3.33 7.75 0.31
N ILE A 22 2.07 7.39 0.54
CA ILE A 22 1.01 7.55 -0.47
C ILE A 22 0.79 9.03 -0.81
N GLN A 23 0.80 9.93 0.18
CA GLN A 23 0.71 11.38 -0.05
C GLN A 23 1.88 11.91 -0.88
N GLN A 24 3.11 11.46 -0.58
CA GLN A 24 4.29 11.76 -1.38
C GLN A 24 4.08 11.30 -2.83
N LEU A 25 3.60 10.07 -3.05
CA LEU A 25 3.31 9.58 -4.40
C LEU A 25 2.26 10.44 -5.12
N VAL A 26 1.21 10.86 -4.42
CA VAL A 26 0.17 11.74 -4.98
C VAL A 26 0.77 13.09 -5.41
N SER A 27 1.73 13.64 -4.68
CA SER A 27 2.38 14.91 -5.06
C SER A 27 3.11 14.84 -6.41
N TYR A 28 3.45 13.63 -6.88
CA TYR A 28 4.12 13.37 -8.15
C TYR A 28 3.24 12.67 -9.19
N LYS A 29 1.94 12.55 -8.90
CA LYS A 29 0.95 11.88 -9.74
C LYS A 29 0.90 12.49 -11.16
N PRO A 30 0.86 11.67 -12.23
CA PRO A 30 0.60 12.16 -13.57
C PRO A 30 -0.76 12.88 -13.68
N VAL A 31 -0.77 14.02 -14.34
CA VAL A 31 -1.94 14.91 -14.41
C VAL A 31 -3.13 14.24 -15.12
N ASN A 32 -2.84 13.32 -16.05
CA ASN A 32 -3.81 12.61 -16.87
C ASN A 32 -4.38 11.33 -16.24
N GLU A 33 -3.87 10.88 -15.09
CA GLU A 33 -4.39 9.70 -14.40
C GLU A 33 -5.49 10.08 -13.38
N ARG A 34 -6.40 9.16 -13.06
CA ARG A 34 -7.33 9.26 -11.92
C ARG A 34 -6.92 8.23 -10.89
N TRP A 35 -6.71 8.65 -9.65
CA TRP A 35 -6.28 7.74 -8.58
C TRP A 35 -7.38 7.57 -7.54
N VAL A 36 -7.47 6.37 -7.00
CA VAL A 36 -8.31 6.04 -5.85
C VAL A 36 -7.41 5.50 -4.75
N ILE A 37 -7.69 5.91 -3.51
CA ILE A 37 -7.01 5.41 -2.31
C ILE A 37 -8.07 4.76 -1.41
N LEU A 38 -7.88 3.49 -1.08
CA LEU A 38 -8.64 2.77 -0.08
C LEU A 38 -7.81 2.66 1.19
N VAL A 39 -8.30 3.25 2.27
CA VAL A 39 -7.62 3.26 3.57
C VAL A 39 -8.45 2.53 4.61
N ASN A 40 -7.78 1.91 5.57
CA ASN A 40 -8.46 1.36 6.75
C ASN A 40 -8.87 2.48 7.73
N GLU A 41 -9.78 2.17 8.66
CA GLU A 41 -10.54 3.09 9.56
C GLU A 41 -9.74 4.25 10.19
N VAL A 42 -8.46 4.05 10.55
CA VAL A 42 -7.65 5.08 11.22
C VAL A 42 -7.02 6.09 10.24
N GLY A 43 -6.80 5.72 8.98
CA GLY A 43 -5.92 6.47 8.08
C GLY A 43 -6.54 7.63 7.31
N GLN A 44 -7.87 7.74 7.20
CA GLN A 44 -8.48 8.75 6.32
C GLN A 44 -8.34 10.18 6.84
N GLN A 45 -8.36 10.38 8.16
CA GLN A 45 -8.22 11.70 8.78
C GLN A 45 -6.86 12.34 8.45
N ASP A 46 -5.85 11.51 8.15
CA ASP A 46 -4.51 11.98 7.83
C ASP A 46 -4.39 12.55 6.41
N TYR A 47 -5.40 12.34 5.54
CA TYR A 47 -5.37 12.78 4.14
C TYR A 47 -5.98 14.19 3.96
N PRO A 48 -5.27 15.13 3.29
CA PRO A 48 -5.80 16.47 3.01
C PRO A 48 -6.83 16.43 1.87
N MET A 49 -8.08 16.07 2.20
CA MET A 49 -9.14 15.76 1.24
C MET A 49 -9.41 16.85 0.19
N GLU A 50 -9.30 18.13 0.55
CA GLU A 50 -9.49 19.25 -0.38
C GLU A 50 -8.40 19.30 -1.45
N GLN A 51 -7.14 19.14 -1.04
CA GLN A 51 -5.99 19.08 -1.95
C GLN A 51 -6.10 17.88 -2.88
N LEU A 52 -6.47 16.72 -2.35
CA LEU A 52 -6.58 15.49 -3.15
C LEU A 52 -7.66 15.58 -4.23
N LYS A 53 -8.79 16.20 -3.93
CA LYS A 53 -9.86 16.44 -4.92
C LYS A 53 -9.36 17.28 -6.10
N ALA A 54 -8.54 18.30 -5.85
CA ALA A 54 -7.94 19.13 -6.89
C ALA A 54 -7.01 18.33 -7.82
N HIS A 55 -6.42 17.23 -7.35
CA HIS A 55 -5.53 16.35 -8.11
C HIS A 55 -6.24 15.13 -8.74
N HIS A 56 -7.57 15.09 -8.75
CA HIS A 56 -8.37 13.94 -9.18
C HIS A 56 -8.02 12.65 -8.42
N VAL A 57 -7.81 12.80 -7.11
CA VAL A 57 -7.59 11.68 -6.18
C VAL A 57 -8.79 11.57 -5.25
N ALA A 58 -9.38 10.37 -5.20
CA ALA A 58 -10.50 10.08 -4.31
C ALA A 58 -10.07 9.09 -3.22
N VAL A 59 -10.37 9.41 -1.96
CA VAL A 59 -10.03 8.56 -0.81
C VAL A 59 -11.31 8.03 -0.18
N LYS A 60 -11.35 6.74 0.12
CA LYS A 60 -12.47 6.11 0.84
C LYS A 60 -11.97 5.19 1.94
N THR A 61 -12.56 5.35 3.11
CA THR A 61 -12.35 4.44 4.25
C THR A 61 -13.14 3.16 4.06
N VAL A 62 -12.51 2.05 4.38
CA VAL A 62 -13.17 0.76 4.54
C VAL A 62 -13.39 0.53 6.04
N LEU A 63 -14.66 0.57 6.47
CA LEU A 63 -15.08 0.37 7.86
C LEU A 63 -15.35 -1.12 8.12
N GLY A 64 -14.89 -1.62 9.28
CA GLY A 64 -15.11 -3.00 9.73
C GLY A 64 -13.82 -3.83 9.76
N GLY A 65 -13.66 -4.62 10.83
CA GLY A 65 -12.47 -5.35 11.27
C GLY A 65 -11.64 -6.03 10.17
N CYS A 66 -10.36 -6.23 10.48
CA CYS A 66 -9.25 -6.53 9.57
C CYS A 66 -9.68 -6.95 8.16
N LEU A 67 -9.21 -6.22 7.14
CA LEU A 67 -9.34 -6.51 5.69
C LEU A 67 -9.19 -7.99 5.29
N CYS A 68 -8.63 -8.81 6.17
CA CYS A 68 -8.33 -10.23 6.05
C CYS A 68 -9.28 -11.19 6.80
N CYS A 69 -10.18 -10.77 7.69
CA CYS A 69 -10.99 -11.65 8.53
C CYS A 69 -12.47 -11.55 8.17
N THR A 70 -12.97 -12.48 7.33
CA THR A 70 -14.40 -12.74 7.02
C THR A 70 -15.28 -11.55 6.54
N ALA A 71 -14.77 -10.32 6.54
CA ALA A 71 -15.44 -9.08 6.15
C ALA A 71 -14.91 -8.54 4.81
N GLY A 72 -14.77 -9.42 3.82
CA GLY A 72 -14.45 -8.99 2.45
C GLY A 72 -15.55 -8.13 1.82
N MET A 73 -16.76 -8.13 2.37
CA MET A 73 -17.90 -7.40 1.80
C MET A 73 -17.76 -5.87 1.91
N PRO A 74 -17.50 -5.26 3.08
CA PRO A 74 -17.20 -3.82 3.16
C PRO A 74 -16.10 -3.37 2.20
N PHE A 75 -15.01 -4.14 2.11
CA PHE A 75 -13.93 -3.86 1.16
C PHE A 75 -14.42 -3.94 -0.30
N ARG A 76 -15.13 -4.99 -0.69
CA ARG A 76 -15.68 -5.17 -2.05
C ARG A 76 -16.65 -4.05 -2.42
N VAL A 77 -17.53 -3.64 -1.49
CA VAL A 77 -18.47 -2.53 -1.70
C VAL A 77 -17.71 -1.24 -1.94
N ALA A 78 -16.77 -0.90 -1.05
CA ALA A 78 -15.96 0.31 -1.20
C ALA A 78 -15.16 0.29 -2.51
N LEU A 79 -14.49 -0.81 -2.84
CA LEU A 79 -13.73 -0.97 -4.07
C LEU A 79 -14.61 -0.82 -5.31
N ASN A 80 -15.75 -1.50 -5.36
CA ASN A 80 -16.67 -1.44 -6.50
C ASN A 80 -17.26 -0.03 -6.67
N ASP A 81 -17.65 0.63 -5.58
CA ASP A 81 -18.14 2.01 -5.60
C ASP A 81 -17.09 2.94 -6.21
N MET A 82 -15.84 2.86 -5.74
CA MET A 82 -14.78 3.74 -6.20
C MET A 82 -14.41 3.48 -7.67
N ILE A 83 -14.38 2.21 -8.09
CA ILE A 83 -14.17 1.85 -9.51
C ILE A 83 -15.28 2.44 -10.38
N LYS A 84 -16.55 2.29 -9.96
CA LYS A 84 -17.70 2.76 -10.72
C LYS A 84 -17.78 4.29 -10.80
N GLN A 85 -17.53 4.97 -9.68
CA GLN A 85 -17.67 6.43 -9.58
C GLN A 85 -16.50 7.17 -10.21
N HIS A 86 -15.27 6.69 -10.02
CA HIS A 86 -14.07 7.44 -10.41
C HIS A 86 -13.34 6.89 -11.63
N ARG A 87 -13.67 5.66 -12.09
CA ARG A 87 -12.99 4.99 -13.22
C ARG A 87 -11.46 5.15 -13.14
N PRO A 88 -10.82 4.73 -12.04
CA PRO A 88 -9.43 5.05 -11.79
C PRO A 88 -8.49 4.33 -12.77
N ASP A 89 -7.36 4.95 -13.06
CA ASP A 89 -6.22 4.30 -13.71
C ASP A 89 -5.39 3.53 -12.68
N ARG A 90 -5.36 4.04 -11.43
CA ARG A 90 -4.64 3.42 -10.31
C ARG A 90 -5.44 3.38 -9.03
N ILE A 91 -5.28 2.30 -8.28
CA ILE A 91 -5.82 2.11 -6.94
C ILE A 91 -4.64 1.91 -5.99
N PHE A 92 -4.64 2.63 -4.88
CA PHE A 92 -3.73 2.41 -3.75
C PHE A 92 -4.54 1.84 -2.60
N ILE A 93 -4.06 0.77 -2.00
CA ILE A 93 -4.68 0.16 -0.83
C ILE A 93 -3.69 0.23 0.32
N GLU A 94 -4.10 0.90 1.37
CA GLU A 94 -3.39 1.00 2.64
C GLU A 94 -4.07 0.08 3.68
N PRO A 95 -3.58 -1.16 3.86
CA PRO A 95 -4.12 -2.05 4.87
C PRO A 95 -3.74 -1.60 6.29
N ALA A 96 -4.44 -2.16 7.28
CA ALA A 96 -4.09 -2.00 8.69
C ALA A 96 -2.64 -2.44 8.96
N GLY A 97 -2.05 -1.94 10.05
CA GLY A 97 -0.66 -2.23 10.44
C GLY A 97 -0.31 -3.72 10.61
N ALA A 98 -1.30 -4.61 10.79
CA ALA A 98 -1.14 -6.07 10.82
C ALA A 98 -2.02 -6.76 9.76
N GLY A 99 -2.31 -6.07 8.65
CA GLY A 99 -3.15 -6.59 7.58
C GLY A 99 -2.53 -7.81 6.90
N HIS A 100 -3.34 -8.77 6.47
CA HIS A 100 -2.85 -9.93 5.74
C HIS A 100 -2.91 -9.63 4.24
N LEU A 101 -1.75 -9.38 3.64
CA LEU A 101 -1.61 -9.03 2.22
C LEU A 101 -2.16 -10.13 1.33
N ASP A 102 -1.94 -11.39 1.69
CA ASP A 102 -2.38 -12.54 0.90
C ASP A 102 -3.90 -12.59 0.75
N ASN A 103 -4.66 -12.25 1.80
CA ASN A 103 -6.13 -12.25 1.70
C ASN A 103 -6.64 -11.19 0.73
N ILE A 104 -5.98 -10.02 0.69
CA ILE A 104 -6.27 -8.96 -0.28
C ILE A 104 -5.86 -9.42 -1.70
N LYS A 105 -4.66 -9.99 -1.85
CA LYS A 105 -4.17 -10.53 -3.12
C LYS A 105 -5.13 -11.59 -3.69
N THR A 106 -5.50 -12.59 -2.89
CA THR A 106 -6.44 -13.66 -3.27
C THR A 106 -7.79 -13.07 -3.71
N LEU A 107 -8.32 -12.10 -2.98
CA LEU A 107 -9.57 -11.44 -3.34
C LEU A 107 -9.46 -10.73 -4.71
N LEU A 108 -8.41 -9.94 -4.92
CA LEU A 108 -8.17 -9.18 -6.16
C LEU A 108 -7.80 -10.07 -7.36
N GLN A 109 -7.23 -11.24 -7.12
CA GLN A 109 -6.94 -12.26 -8.14
C GLN A 109 -8.16 -13.16 -8.44
N GLY A 110 -9.26 -13.02 -7.69
CA GLY A 110 -10.50 -13.73 -7.94
C GLY A 110 -11.17 -13.33 -9.26
N GLN A 111 -12.06 -14.19 -9.76
CA GLN A 111 -12.70 -14.09 -11.09
C GLN A 111 -13.35 -12.73 -11.41
N PHE A 112 -13.81 -11.99 -10.39
CA PHE A 112 -14.49 -10.71 -10.58
C PHE A 112 -13.52 -9.54 -10.82
N TYR A 113 -12.32 -9.60 -10.22
CA TYR A 113 -11.36 -8.50 -10.24
C TYR A 113 -10.19 -8.77 -11.18
N GLN A 114 -9.77 -10.03 -11.33
CA GLN A 114 -8.68 -10.41 -12.22
C GLN A 114 -8.82 -9.84 -13.64
N PRO A 115 -10.00 -9.79 -14.28
CA PRO A 115 -10.13 -9.26 -15.63
C PRO A 115 -9.90 -7.74 -15.74
N ILE A 116 -10.07 -7.00 -14.64
CA ILE A 116 -10.10 -5.53 -14.62
C ILE A 116 -8.98 -4.89 -13.79
N ILE A 117 -8.36 -5.63 -12.85
CA ILE A 117 -7.30 -5.16 -11.97
C ILE A 117 -6.03 -5.97 -12.23
N ARG A 118 -4.89 -5.28 -12.34
CA ARG A 118 -3.55 -5.85 -12.26
C ARG A 118 -2.93 -5.42 -10.94
N ILE A 119 -2.53 -6.38 -10.11
CA ILE A 119 -1.79 -6.09 -8.88
C ILE A 119 -0.33 -5.80 -9.26
N ALA A 120 0.19 -4.63 -8.85
CA ALA A 120 1.60 -4.30 -8.94
C ALA A 120 2.38 -5.01 -7.82
N ALA A 121 3.71 -4.97 -7.84
CA ALA A 121 4.53 -5.51 -6.76
C ALA A 121 4.09 -4.93 -5.41
N THR A 122 3.74 -5.81 -4.47
CA THR A 122 3.30 -5.42 -3.13
C THR A 122 4.47 -4.97 -2.29
N GLN A 123 4.29 -3.86 -1.58
CA GLN A 123 5.39 -3.17 -0.91
C GLN A 123 5.13 -3.14 0.60
N CYS A 124 6.17 -3.44 1.39
CA CYS A 124 6.12 -3.29 2.85
C CYS A 124 7.12 -2.23 3.31
N LEU A 125 6.60 -1.15 3.89
CA LEU A 125 7.41 -0.06 4.43
C LEU A 125 7.91 -0.40 5.83
N LEU A 126 9.23 -0.49 5.95
CA LEU A 126 9.95 -0.67 7.20
C LEU A 126 10.27 0.69 7.83
N ASN A 127 10.30 0.72 9.16
CA ASN A 127 10.63 1.94 9.92
C ASN A 127 11.69 1.63 10.97
N ASN A 128 12.56 2.62 11.23
CA ASN A 128 13.64 2.52 12.20
C ASN A 128 13.17 2.03 13.57
N LYS A 129 12.07 2.58 14.10
CA LYS A 129 11.56 2.23 15.44
C LYS A 129 11.21 0.75 15.52
N HIS A 130 10.47 0.23 14.54
CA HIS A 130 10.05 -1.18 14.52
C HIS A 130 11.22 -2.14 14.34
N LEU A 131 12.23 -1.76 13.54
CA LEU A 131 13.43 -2.58 13.33
C LEU A 131 14.35 -2.63 14.56
N ASN A 132 14.27 -1.65 15.45
CA ASN A 132 15.13 -1.55 16.64
C ASN A 132 14.47 -2.04 17.92
N ASP A 133 13.14 -2.20 17.93
CA ASP A 133 12.39 -2.65 19.09
C ASP A 133 12.03 -4.14 18.93
N PRO A 134 12.57 -5.04 19.77
CA PRO A 134 12.30 -6.48 19.70
C PRO A 134 10.81 -6.83 19.76
N SER A 135 10.00 -6.01 20.45
CA SER A 135 8.55 -6.24 20.55
C SER A 135 7.84 -6.12 19.20
N PHE A 136 8.45 -5.45 18.22
CA PHE A 136 7.98 -5.41 16.83
C PHE A 136 8.82 -6.32 15.92
N ALA A 137 10.15 -6.25 16.03
CA ALA A 137 11.06 -6.96 15.12
C ALA A 137 10.88 -8.48 15.16
N GLU A 138 10.48 -9.04 16.30
CA GLU A 138 10.24 -10.48 16.49
C GLU A 138 8.74 -10.83 16.44
N HIS A 139 7.87 -9.84 16.26
CA HIS A 139 6.42 -10.06 16.28
C HIS A 139 5.97 -10.78 15.00
N GLU A 140 5.22 -11.88 15.16
CA GLU A 140 4.77 -12.75 14.06
C GLU A 140 4.07 -11.98 12.93
N ASN A 141 3.08 -11.15 13.25
CA ASN A 141 2.38 -10.32 12.26
C ASN A 141 3.30 -9.38 11.45
N TYR A 142 4.39 -8.88 12.05
CA TYR A 142 5.35 -8.02 11.35
C TYR A 142 6.23 -8.83 10.40
N LEU A 143 6.69 -10.01 10.84
CA LEU A 143 7.46 -10.94 10.02
C LEU A 143 6.63 -11.48 8.85
N GLN A 144 5.36 -11.83 9.08
CA GLN A 144 4.44 -12.26 8.02
C GLN A 144 4.23 -11.16 6.97
N LEU A 145 4.13 -9.88 7.37
CA LEU A 145 4.04 -8.77 6.43
C LEU A 145 5.30 -8.65 5.53
N ILE A 146 6.48 -8.85 6.11
CA ILE A 146 7.75 -8.87 5.38
C ILE A 146 7.79 -10.04 4.39
N GLU A 147 7.36 -11.22 4.83
CA GLU A 147 7.33 -12.43 4.02
C GLU A 147 6.34 -12.34 2.86
N GLN A 148 5.15 -11.78 3.08
CA GLN A 148 4.08 -11.67 2.08
C GLN A 148 4.32 -10.58 1.04
N ALA A 149 5.16 -9.58 1.34
CA ALA A 149 5.45 -8.48 0.41
C ALA A 149 6.39 -8.93 -0.72
N ASP A 150 6.22 -8.36 -1.91
CA ASP A 150 7.11 -8.62 -3.04
C ASP A 150 8.39 -7.79 -2.94
N ALA A 151 8.32 -6.60 -2.34
CA ALA A 151 9.46 -5.73 -2.08
C ALA A 151 9.35 -5.03 -0.72
N LEU A 152 10.51 -4.76 -0.11
CA LEU A 152 10.61 -3.98 1.12
C LEU A 152 11.08 -2.57 0.80
N LEU A 153 10.56 -1.60 1.54
CA LEU A 153 10.92 -0.20 1.41
C LEU A 153 11.48 0.30 2.74
N VAL A 154 12.48 1.16 2.69
CA VAL A 154 13.00 1.87 3.87
C VAL A 154 13.46 3.26 3.44
N TYR A 155 13.18 4.29 4.23
CA TYR A 155 13.76 5.61 3.98
C TYR A 155 15.27 5.60 4.26
N ALA A 156 16.01 6.36 3.47
CA ALA A 156 17.43 6.58 3.67
C ALA A 156 17.71 7.08 5.10
N GLY A 157 18.72 6.51 5.74
CA GLY A 157 19.08 6.84 7.12
C GLY A 157 19.56 5.61 7.89
N GLU A 158 19.50 5.69 9.21
CA GLU A 158 20.05 4.69 10.14
C GLU A 158 19.39 3.30 10.00
N ALA A 159 18.14 3.26 9.58
CA ALA A 159 17.36 2.02 9.43
C ALA A 159 17.87 1.11 8.30
N VAL A 160 18.62 1.64 7.34
CA VAL A 160 19.00 0.91 6.11
C VAL A 160 19.80 -0.35 6.40
N ILE A 161 20.69 -0.33 7.38
CA ILE A 161 21.53 -1.49 7.72
C ILE A 161 20.66 -2.62 8.26
N LYS A 162 19.83 -2.33 9.26
CA LYS A 162 18.90 -3.33 9.83
C LYS A 162 17.86 -3.81 8.83
N ALA A 163 17.37 -2.93 7.96
CA ALA A 163 16.45 -3.32 6.90
C ALA A 163 17.07 -4.34 5.94
N LYS A 164 18.36 -4.21 5.60
CA LYS A 164 19.09 -5.21 4.78
C LYS A 164 19.22 -6.55 5.51
N GLU A 165 19.49 -6.52 6.81
CA GLU A 165 19.57 -7.74 7.64
C GLU A 165 18.22 -8.47 7.67
N VAL A 166 17.12 -7.74 7.88
CA VAL A 166 15.76 -8.28 7.89
C VAL A 166 15.33 -8.79 6.50
N ALA A 167 15.74 -8.13 5.41
CA ALA A 167 15.38 -8.55 4.05
C ALA A 167 16.05 -9.87 3.62
N LYS A 168 17.25 -10.15 4.13
CA LYS A 168 18.13 -11.23 3.65
C LYS A 168 17.54 -12.64 3.82
N PRO A 169 16.98 -13.04 4.98
CA PRO A 169 16.38 -14.37 5.15
C PRO A 169 15.22 -14.64 4.17
N TYR A 170 14.47 -13.60 3.81
CA TYR A 170 13.30 -13.70 2.94
C TYR A 170 13.63 -13.48 1.45
N SER A 171 14.91 -13.25 1.11
CA SER A 171 15.37 -12.95 -0.26
C SER A 171 14.58 -11.83 -0.94
N LYS A 172 14.15 -10.82 -0.18
CA LYS A 172 13.32 -9.73 -0.70
C LYS A 172 14.18 -8.60 -1.28
N PRO A 173 13.79 -8.03 -2.43
CA PRO A 173 14.39 -6.77 -2.88
C PRO A 173 14.08 -5.67 -1.87
N LEU A 174 15.09 -4.84 -1.58
CA LEU A 174 15.00 -3.70 -0.67
C LEU A 174 15.28 -2.41 -1.44
N THR A 175 14.29 -1.52 -1.47
CA THR A 175 14.42 -0.19 -2.07
C THR A 175 14.64 0.86 -0.98
N VAL A 176 15.67 1.69 -1.16
CA VAL A 176 15.97 2.80 -0.24
C VAL A 176 15.37 4.10 -0.79
N LEU A 177 14.31 4.57 -0.13
CA LEU A 177 13.58 5.78 -0.50
C LEU A 177 14.33 7.05 -0.08
N GLN A 178 14.35 8.04 -0.95
CA GLN A 178 15.04 9.33 -0.72
C GLN A 178 14.11 10.44 -0.22
N GLY A 179 12.80 10.20 -0.14
CA GLY A 179 11.79 11.20 0.20
C GLY A 179 11.53 12.22 -0.93
N ASN A 180 11.80 11.84 -2.18
CA ASN A 180 11.73 12.76 -3.31
C ASN A 180 11.06 12.13 -4.55
N ARG A 181 11.01 12.87 -5.66
CA ARG A 181 10.34 12.46 -6.89
C ARG A 181 10.86 11.15 -7.50
N GLN A 182 12.13 10.80 -7.27
CA GLN A 182 12.72 9.55 -7.79
C GLN A 182 12.02 8.33 -7.21
N ASP A 183 11.57 8.39 -5.95
CA ASP A 183 10.82 7.33 -5.31
C ASP A 183 9.52 7.02 -6.07
N ALA A 184 8.84 8.05 -6.58
CA ALA A 184 7.58 7.86 -7.31
C ALA A 184 7.80 7.00 -8.55
N HIS A 185 8.87 7.23 -9.31
CA HIS A 185 9.20 6.43 -10.50
C HIS A 185 9.50 4.97 -10.12
N LEU A 186 10.24 4.76 -9.03
CA LEU A 186 10.57 3.42 -8.52
C LEU A 186 9.33 2.64 -8.06
N LEU A 187 8.35 3.31 -7.48
CA LEU A 187 7.19 2.63 -6.88
C LEU A 187 5.98 2.53 -7.82
N ILE A 188 5.87 3.41 -8.81
CA ILE A 188 4.70 3.52 -9.70
C ILE A 188 4.98 2.93 -11.08
N ASP A 189 6.19 3.11 -11.60
CA ASP A 189 6.53 2.76 -12.99
C ASP A 189 7.42 1.50 -13.10
N SER A 190 7.91 1.00 -11.98
CA SER A 190 8.61 -0.28 -11.93
C SER A 190 7.57 -1.40 -11.72
N TYR A 191 7.48 -2.33 -12.69
CA TYR A 191 6.65 -3.55 -12.74
C TYR A 191 5.23 -3.47 -13.32
#